data_AF-A0AAD9P7X8-F1
#
_entry.id   AF-A0AAD9P7X8-F1
#
_cell.length_a   1.000
_cell.length_b   1.000
_cell.length_c   1.000
_cell.angle_alpha   90.00
_cell.angle_beta   90.00
_cell.angle_gamma   90.00
#
_symmetry.space_group_name_H-M   'P 1'
#
loop_
_entity.id
_entity.type
_entity.pdbx_description
1 polymer ?
#
loop_
_entity_poly.entity_id
_entity_poly.type
_entity_poly.pdbx_seq_one_letter_code
_entity_poly.pdbx_strand_id
1 'polypeptide(L)'
;MSFPVTKLEVPGSLSHNVKLSQLVKLRVPDGFHGILESLYREVLRAQPDDVISFMSLYLEDLLQERRGLEHAKGDAGSNILIG
;
A
#
# COMPACT_ATOMS: atom_id res chain seq x y z
N MET A 1 12.50 46.17 -51.07
CA MET A 1 12.65 46.70 -49.70
C MET A 1 12.03 45.66 -48.76
N SER A 2 12.83 45.04 -47.90
CA SER A 2 12.42 43.90 -47.05
C SER A 2 12.03 44.43 -45.68
N PHE A 3 10.83 44.11 -45.21
CA PHE A 3 10.39 44.45 -43.86
C PHE A 3 10.87 43.36 -42.88
N PRO A 4 11.51 43.71 -41.76
CA PRO A 4 11.91 42.69 -40.79
C PRO A 4 10.66 42.20 -40.04
N VAL A 5 10.33 40.92 -40.18
CA VAL A 5 9.36 40.25 -39.31
C VAL A 5 9.97 40.20 -37.91
N THR A 6 9.47 41.03 -37.01
CA THR A 6 9.86 40.97 -35.60
C THR A 6 9.31 39.68 -35.03
N LYS A 7 10.20 38.77 -34.65
CA LYS A 7 9.89 37.55 -33.92
C LYS A 7 9.20 37.98 -32.62
N LEU A 8 7.90 37.70 -32.51
CA LEU A 8 7.15 37.89 -31.28
C LEU A 8 7.63 36.81 -30.30
N GLU A 9 8.68 37.12 -29.53
CA GLU A 9 8.99 36.32 -28.34
C GLU A 9 7.83 36.51 -27.37
N VAL A 10 7.10 35.42 -27.13
CA VAL A 10 6.10 35.34 -26.06
C VAL A 10 6.84 34.85 -24.82
N PRO A 11 7.16 35.71 -23.84
CA PRO A 11 7.76 35.26 -22.60
C PRO A 11 6.67 34.57 -21.78
N GLY A 12 6.84 33.28 -21.50
CA GLY A 12 6.04 32.60 -20.47
C GLY A 12 5.30 31.35 -20.89
N SER A 13 5.78 30.56 -21.85
CA SER A 13 5.42 29.14 -21.83
C SER A 13 6.31 28.43 -20.81
N LEU A 14 5.87 28.45 -19.55
CA LEU A 14 6.37 27.57 -18.49
C LEU A 14 6.18 26.13 -18.94
N SER A 15 7.16 25.59 -19.67
CA SER A 15 7.34 24.15 -19.82
C SER A 15 7.88 23.59 -18.50
N HIS A 16 7.07 23.71 -17.45
CA HIS A 16 7.13 22.84 -16.29
C HIS A 16 6.51 21.49 -16.66
N ASN A 17 7.07 20.83 -17.68
CA ASN A 17 7.05 19.38 -17.69
C ASN A 17 8.19 18.93 -16.78
N VAL A 18 7.97 19.19 -15.48
CA VAL A 18 8.64 18.52 -14.38
C VAL A 18 8.64 17.04 -14.72
N LYS A 19 9.82 16.42 -14.62
CA LYS A 19 10.06 14.99 -14.74
C LYS A 19 9.10 14.16 -13.89
N LEU A 20 7.85 13.97 -14.30
CA LEU A 20 6.92 13.06 -13.63
C LEU A 20 7.34 11.59 -13.84
N SER A 21 8.21 11.33 -14.81
CA SER A 21 8.82 10.01 -15.01
C SER A 21 9.93 9.66 -14.02
N GLN A 22 10.40 10.62 -13.19
CA GLN A 22 11.22 10.31 -12.02
C GLN A 22 10.39 10.21 -10.72
N LEU A 23 9.06 10.30 -10.82
CA LEU A 23 8.16 10.43 -9.67
C LEU A 23 7.66 9.06 -9.20
N VAL A 24 8.30 8.56 -8.14
CA VAL A 24 7.91 7.42 -7.28
C VAL A 24 7.82 6.06 -8.00
N LYS A 25 8.90 5.25 -7.88
CA LYS A 25 8.77 3.79 -8.01
C LYS A 25 7.86 3.31 -6.89
N LEU A 26 6.57 3.11 -7.19
CA LEU A 26 5.62 2.45 -6.29
C LEU A 26 6.10 1.02 -6.07
N ARG A 27 6.81 0.81 -4.97
CA ARG A 27 7.22 -0.51 -4.52
C ARG A 27 6.14 -1.05 -3.61
N VAL A 28 5.72 -2.28 -3.90
CA VAL A 28 4.81 -3.02 -3.04
C VAL A 28 5.49 -3.19 -1.68
N PRO A 29 4.85 -2.81 -0.57
CA PRO A 29 5.40 -3.03 0.76
C PRO A 29 5.68 -4.51 1.02
N ASP A 30 6.75 -4.78 1.76
CA ASP A 30 7.10 -6.14 2.14
C ASP A 30 5.95 -6.80 2.90
N GLY A 31 5.68 -8.08 2.60
CA GLY A 31 4.58 -8.85 3.18
C GLY A 31 3.21 -8.61 2.57
N PHE A 32 3.00 -7.56 1.76
CA PHE A 32 1.70 -7.32 1.11
C PHE A 32 1.30 -8.46 0.16
N HIS A 33 2.26 -9.01 -0.59
CA HIS A 33 2.01 -10.15 -1.46
C HIS A 33 1.50 -11.37 -0.69
N GLY A 34 2.08 -11.67 0.48
CA GLY A 34 1.67 -12.81 1.31
C GLY A 34 0.24 -12.64 1.86
N ILE A 35 -0.14 -11.41 2.23
CA ILE A 35 -1.52 -11.12 2.64
C ILE A 35 -2.49 -11.43 1.50
N LEU A 36 -2.22 -10.90 0.30
CA LEU A 36 -3.06 -11.14 -0.87
C LEU A 36 -3.11 -12.62 -1.27
N GLU A 37 -1.99 -13.33 -1.19
CA GLU A 37 -1.96 -14.76 -1.49
C GLU A 37 -2.84 -15.56 -0.53
N SER A 38 -2.75 -15.28 0.78
CA SER A 38 -3.58 -15.95 1.79
C SER A 38 -5.07 -15.66 1.59
N LEU A 39 -5.41 -14.40 1.31
CA LEU A 39 -6.78 -13.95 1.05
C LEU A 39 -7.35 -14.64 -0.19
N TYR A 40 -6.58 -14.66 -1.28
CA TYR A 40 -6.98 -15.29 -2.53
C TYR A 40 -7.19 -16.80 -2.37
N ARG A 41 -6.29 -17.47 -1.65
CA ARG A 41 -6.42 -18.90 -1.34
C ARG A 41 -7.71 -19.20 -0.58
N GLU A 42 -8.06 -18.38 0.41
CA GLU A 42 -9.24 -18.61 1.22
C GLU A 42 -10.54 -18.29 0.45
N VAL A 43 -10.54 -17.26 -0.39
CA VAL A 43 -11.67 -16.97 -1.30
C VAL A 43 -11.91 -18.14 -2.27
N LEU A 44 -10.86 -18.70 -2.87
CA LEU A 44 -10.99 -19.85 -3.77
C LEU A 44 -11.49 -21.11 -3.06
N ARG A 45 -11.13 -21.29 -1.78
CA ARG A 45 -11.55 -22.43 -0.97
C ARG A 45 -13.01 -22.31 -0.55
N ALA A 46 -13.41 -21.16 -0.03
CA ALA A 46 -14.74 -20.94 0.51
C ALA A 46 -15.80 -20.72 -0.59
N GLN A 47 -15.38 -20.27 -1.78
CA GLN A 47 -16.26 -19.85 -2.88
C GLN A 47 -17.47 -19.03 -2.40
N PRO A 48 -17.23 -17.91 -1.68
CA PRO A 48 -18.31 -17.14 -1.10
C PRO A 48 -19.12 -16.42 -2.18
N ASP A 49 -20.43 -16.31 -1.97
CA ASP A 49 -21.33 -15.54 -2.84
C ASP A 49 -21.05 -14.03 -2.75
N ASP A 50 -20.65 -13.54 -1.56
CA ASP A 50 -20.22 -12.16 -1.33
C ASP A 50 -18.74 -12.10 -0.96
N VAL A 51 -17.92 -11.91 -2.00
CA VAL A 51 -16.46 -11.83 -1.87
C VAL A 51 -16.03 -10.62 -1.06
N ILE A 52 -16.71 -9.47 -1.16
CA ILE A 52 -16.29 -8.24 -0.49
C ILE A 52 -16.47 -8.39 1.03
N SER A 53 -17.65 -8.82 1.47
CA SER A 53 -17.91 -9.06 2.89
C SER A 53 -16.99 -10.14 3.47
N PHE A 54 -16.74 -11.21 2.71
CA PHE A 54 -15.80 -12.26 3.10
C PHE A 54 -14.39 -11.71 3.35
N MET A 55 -13.87 -10.89 2.43
CA MET A 55 -12.54 -10.31 2.58
C MET A 55 -12.42 -9.39 3.80
N SER A 56 -13.44 -8.58 4.07
CA SER A 56 -13.47 -7.70 5.25
C SER A 56 -13.41 -8.49 6.54
N LEU A 57 -14.23 -9.53 6.67
CA LEU A 57 -14.25 -10.40 7.86
C LEU A 57 -12.91 -11.14 8.04
N TYR A 58 -12.39 -11.74 6.97
CA TYR A 58 -11.12 -12.46 7.04
C TYR A 58 -9.94 -11.56 7.44
N LEU A 59 -9.85 -10.35 6.88
CA LEU A 59 -8.80 -9.40 7.27
C LEU A 59 -8.97 -8.89 8.70
N GLU A 60 -10.22 -8.74 9.17
CA GLU A 60 -10.50 -8.37 10.55
C GLU A 60 -10.07 -9.46 11.54
N ASP A 61 -10.35 -10.72 11.22
CA ASP A 61 -9.90 -11.88 12.01
C ASP A 61 -8.38 -11.94 12.09
N LEU A 62 -7.66 -11.76 10.98
CA LEU A 62 -6.19 -11.70 10.98
C LEU A 62 -5.64 -10.56 11.85
N LEU A 63 -6.32 -9.41 11.87
CA LEU A 63 -5.95 -8.29 12.73
C LEU A 63 -6.24 -8.58 14.20
N GLN A 64 -7.34 -9.26 14.51
CA GLN A 64 -7.67 -9.70 15.87
C GLN A 64 -6.67 -10.73 16.37
N GLU A 65 -6.30 -11.73 15.56
CA GLU A 65 -5.29 -12.72 15.89
C GLU A 65 -3.96 -12.04 16.21
N ARG A 66 -3.52 -11.10 15.37
CA ARG A 66 -2.31 -10.32 15.64
C ARG A 66 -2.41 -9.57 16.97
N ARG A 67 -3.52 -8.87 17.25
CA ARG A 67 -3.71 -8.16 18.53
C ARG A 67 -3.75 -9.11 19.73
N GLY A 68 -4.36 -10.28 19.58
CA GLY A 68 -4.39 -11.31 20.62
C GLY A 68 -3.00 -11.89 20.91
N LEU A 69 -2.19 -12.09 19.87
CA LEU A 69 -0.79 -12.50 19.98
C LEU A 69 0.06 -11.43 20.68
N GLU A 70 -0.19 -10.14 20.43
CA GLU A 70 0.47 -9.03 21.13
C GLU A 70 0.14 -9.02 22.64
N HIS A 71 -1.10 -9.33 23.01
CA HIS A 71 -1.51 -9.44 24.42
C HIS A 71 -0.91 -10.68 25.10
N ALA A 72 -0.82 -11.83 24.42
CA ALA A 72 -0.20 -13.03 24.95
C ALA A 72 1.33 -12.90 25.13
N LYS A 73 1.98 -12.04 24.35
CA LYS A 73 3.42 -11.76 24.46
C LYS A 73 3.78 -10.87 25.66
N GLY A 74 2.80 -10.16 26.24
CA GLY A 74 2.97 -9.34 27.45
C GLY A 74 3.11 -10.13 28.76
N ASP A 75 2.53 -11.33 28.84
CA ASP A 75 2.53 -12.14 30.08
C ASP A 75 3.68 -13.14 30.18
N ALA A 76 4.40 -13.43 29.10
CA ALA A 76 5.54 -14.35 29.11
C ALA A 76 6.86 -13.70 29.59
N GLY A 77 6.89 -12.38 29.82
CA GLY A 77 8.09 -11.62 30.16
C GLY A 77 8.28 -11.26 31.63
N SER A 78 7.33 -11.55 32.52
CA SER A 78 7.33 -11.01 33.90
C SER A 78 7.72 -11.99 35.01
N ASN A 79 8.20 -13.21 34.70
CA ASN A 79 8.59 -14.17 35.74
C ASN A 79 9.96 -14.83 35.52
N ILE A 80 10.98 -14.02 35.29
CA ILE A 80 12.38 -14.43 35.57
C ILE A 80 12.99 -13.35 36.46
N LEU A 81 12.60 -13.33 37.73
CA LEU A 81 13.39 -12.83 38.85
C LEU A 81 12.60 -13.21 40.11
N ILE A 82 12.95 -14.32 40.76
CA ILE A 82 13.05 -14.53 42.22
C ILE A 82 13.61 -15.94 42.42
N GLY A 83 14.78 -16.04 43.04
CA GLY A 83 15.47 -17.28 43.41
C GLY A 83 16.97 -17.14 43.30
#